data_AF-A0A7K0Q5R3-F1
#
_entry.id   AF-A0A7K0Q5R3-F1
#
_cell.length_a   1.000
_cell.length_b   1.000
_cell.length_c   1.000
_cell.angle_alpha   90.00
_cell.angle_beta   90.00
_cell.angle_gamma   90.00
#
_symmetry.space_group_name_H-M   'P 1'
#
loop_
_entity.id
_entity.type
_entity.pdbx_description
1 polymer ?
#
loop_
_entity_poly.entity_id
_entity_poly.type
_entity_poly.pdbx_seq_one_letter_code
_entity_poly.pdbx_strand_id
1 'polypeptide(L)'
;MNVPTWLWLATIAGFIAIICVDLFVVDSRPHAFSTKEAGVWVGVYMALAAMFAVFVSVYFGFSYGGQFVAGYLTEYSLSVDNLFVFLVLMTSFAVPAVLQHRVLLVGVVIAL
;
A
#
# COMPACT_ATOMS: atom_id res chain seq x y z
N MET A 1 11.79 19.54 -18.43
CA MET A 1 11.89 18.14 -18.90
C MET A 1 10.55 17.78 -19.51
N ASN A 2 10.49 17.42 -20.79
CA ASN A 2 9.22 17.14 -21.48
C ASN A 2 9.01 15.63 -21.51
N VAL A 3 8.06 15.13 -20.72
CA VAL A 3 7.81 13.69 -20.60
C VAL A 3 6.95 13.25 -21.78
N PRO A 4 7.39 12.29 -22.61
CA PRO A 4 6.64 11.87 -23.79
C PRO A 4 5.25 11.34 -23.43
N THR A 5 4.22 11.68 -24.21
CA THR A 5 2.82 11.26 -23.97
C THR A 5 2.66 9.73 -23.97
N TRP A 6 3.48 9.01 -24.75
CA TRP A 6 3.48 7.55 -24.74
C TRP A 6 3.95 6.97 -23.41
N LEU A 7 4.85 7.65 -22.69
CA LEU A 7 5.33 7.20 -21.38
C LEU A 7 4.20 7.31 -20.36
N TRP A 8 3.44 8.42 -20.38
CA TRP A 8 2.23 8.57 -19.57
C TRP A 8 1.21 7.46 -19.83
N LEU A 9 0.92 7.19 -21.12
CA LEU A 9 0.00 6.11 -21.49
C LEU A 9 0.50 4.74 -21.06
N ALA A 10 1.80 4.47 -21.20
CA ALA A 10 2.42 3.21 -20.76
C ALA A 10 2.37 3.06 -19.23
N THR A 11 2.61 4.12 -18.46
CA THR A 11 2.52 4.10 -17.00
C THR A 11 1.08 3.88 -16.53
N ILE A 12 0.11 4.58 -17.11
CA ILE A 12 -1.31 4.40 -16.80
C ILE A 12 -1.74 2.97 -17.15
N ALA A 13 -1.40 2.48 -18.34
CA ALA A 13 -1.71 1.12 -18.76
C ALA A 13 -1.06 0.07 -17.86
N GLY A 14 0.19 0.29 -17.43
CA GLY A 14 0.90 -0.57 -16.49
C GLY A 14 0.22 -0.62 -15.12
N PHE A 15 -0.21 0.52 -14.59
CA PHE A 15 -0.95 0.59 -13.33
C PHE A 15 -2.28 -0.17 -13.41
N ILE A 16 -3.06 0.06 -14.47
CA ILE A 16 -4.32 -0.66 -14.70
C ILE A 16 -4.07 -2.17 -14.81
N ALA A 17 -3.04 -2.58 -15.54
CA ALA A 17 -2.70 -3.99 -15.70
C ALA A 17 -2.33 -4.65 -14.36
N ILE A 18 -1.51 -3.99 -13.54
CA ILE A 18 -1.15 -4.48 -12.20
C ILE A 18 -2.39 -4.60 -11.33
N ILE A 19 -3.27 -3.60 -11.31
CA ILE A 19 -4.52 -3.62 -10.54
C ILE A 19 -5.42 -4.77 -11.00
N CYS A 20 -5.60 -4.95 -12.32
CA CYS A 20 -6.38 -6.06 -12.85
C CYS A 20 -5.79 -7.41 -12.42
N VAL A 21 -4.47 -7.58 -12.52
CA VAL A 21 -3.80 -8.81 -12.08
C VAL A 21 -4.01 -9.05 -10.58
N ASP A 22 -3.86 -8.03 -9.75
CA ASP A 22 -4.09 -8.14 -8.30
C ASP A 22 -5.53 -8.58 -8.01
N LEU A 23 -6.52 -7.97 -8.68
CA LEU A 23 -7.93 -8.33 -8.53
C LEU A 23 -8.25 -9.76 -9.00
N PHE A 24 -7.66 -10.22 -10.10
CA PHE A 24 -7.93 -11.55 -10.65
C PHE A 24 -7.17 -12.67 -9.93
N VAL A 25 -5.94 -12.40 -9.45
CA VAL A 25 -5.05 -13.42 -8.86
C VAL A 25 -5.24 -13.51 -7.34
N VAL A 26 -5.39 -12.38 -6.64
CA VAL A 26 -5.50 -12.37 -5.16
C VAL A 26 -6.85 -12.88 -4.69
N ASP A 27 -7.90 -12.72 -5.50
CA ASP A 27 -9.26 -13.22 -5.19
C ASP A 27 -9.37 -14.76 -5.21
N SER A 28 -8.36 -15.47 -5.71
CA SER A 28 -8.44 -16.93 -5.89
C SER A 28 -8.28 -17.74 -4.59
N ARG A 29 -7.88 -17.14 -3.45
CA ARG A 29 -7.60 -17.86 -2.21
C ARG A 29 -8.02 -17.04 -0.97
N PRO A 30 -9.31 -17.07 -0.57
CA PRO A 30 -9.75 -16.44 0.68
C PRO A 30 -9.10 -17.15 1.87
N HIS A 31 -8.03 -16.56 2.40
CA HIS A 31 -7.43 -16.96 3.68
C HIS A 31 -7.66 -15.84 4.68
N ALA A 32 -8.13 -16.19 5.87
CA ALA A 32 -8.15 -15.24 6.97
C ALA A 32 -6.70 -14.95 7.37
N PHE A 33 -6.19 -13.78 6.97
CA PHE A 33 -4.91 -13.30 7.46
C PHE A 33 -4.95 -13.21 8.98
N SER A 34 -4.04 -13.92 9.65
CA SER A 34 -3.91 -13.83 11.09
C SER A 34 -3.31 -12.47 11.45
N THR A 35 -3.80 -11.82 12.51
CA THR A 35 -3.24 -10.55 13.01
C THR A 35 -1.75 -10.63 13.30
N LYS A 36 -1.24 -11.83 13.63
CA LYS A 36 0.19 -12.10 13.80
C LYS A 36 0.97 -12.02 12.48
N GLU A 37 0.45 -12.60 11.40
CA GLU A 37 1.10 -12.53 10.08
C GLU A 37 1.09 -11.11 9.55
N ALA A 38 -0.04 -10.40 9.68
CA ALA A 38 -0.14 -9.00 9.28
C ALA A 38 0.89 -8.12 10.00
N GLY A 39 1.04 -8.29 11.31
CA GLY A 39 2.05 -7.57 12.09
C GLY A 39 3.50 -7.86 11.66
N VAL A 40 3.80 -9.13 11.34
CA VAL A 40 5.11 -9.51 10.80
C VAL A 40 5.38 -8.83 9.46
N TRP A 41 4.41 -8.87 8.54
CA TRP A 41 4.54 -8.21 7.23
C TRP A 41 4.74 -6.70 7.35
N VAL A 42 3.95 -6.02 8.19
CA VAL A 42 4.14 -4.58 8.46
C VAL A 42 5.55 -4.31 9.01
N GLY A 43 6.02 -5.13 9.95
CA GLY A 43 7.38 -5.02 10.50
C GLY A 43 8.47 -5.21 9.43
N VAL A 44 8.30 -6.19 8.54
CA VAL A 44 9.26 -6.43 7.43
C VAL A 44 9.32 -5.23 6.48
N TYR A 45 8.18 -4.70 6.05
CA TYR A 45 8.15 -3.53 5.15
C TYR A 45 8.70 -2.28 5.84
N MET A 46 8.38 -2.06 7.11
CA MET A 46 8.93 -0.94 7.88
C MET A 46 10.45 -1.06 8.08
N ALA A 47 10.97 -2.27 8.29
CA ALA A 47 12.41 -2.52 8.37
C ALA A 47 13.11 -2.27 7.01
N LEU A 48 12.48 -2.67 5.90
CA LEU A 48 13.00 -2.43 4.56
C LEU A 48 13.03 -0.93 4.22
N ALA A 49 11.97 -0.20 4.58
CA ALA A 49 11.92 1.26 4.46
C ALA A 49 13.01 1.94 5.33
N ALA A 50 13.21 1.47 6.56
CA ALA A 50 14.27 1.99 7.45
C ALA A 50 15.67 1.71 6.89
N MET A 51 15.91 0.51 6.35
CA MET A 51 17.17 0.15 5.70
C MET A 51 17.44 1.05 4.49
N PHE A 52 16.42 1.32 3.69
CA PHE A 52 16.52 2.24 2.56
C PHE A 52 16.77 3.68 3.02
N ALA A 53 16.12 4.15 4.08
CA ALA A 53 16.37 5.47 4.66
C ALA A 53 17.82 5.63 5.13
N VAL A 54 18.39 4.60 5.77
CA VAL A 54 19.81 4.57 6.17
C VAL A 54 20.71 4.60 4.93
N PHE A 55 20.41 3.79 3.92
CA PHE A 55 21.13 3.79 2.65
C PHE A 55 21.14 5.19 2.00
N VAL A 56 19.97 5.84 1.90
CA VAL A 56 19.87 7.20 1.35
C VAL A 56 20.67 8.19 2.20
N SER A 57 20.59 8.08 3.53
CA SER A 57 21.31 8.96 4.45
C SER A 57 22.83 8.85 4.30
N VAL A 58 23.35 7.64 4.09
CA VAL A 58 24.80 7.37 3.94
C VAL A 58 25.30 7.82 2.57
N TYR A 59 24.58 7.53 1.49
CA TYR A 59 25.06 7.78 0.12
C TYR A 59 24.71 9.15 -0.42
N PHE A 60 23.56 9.71 -0.04
CA PHE A 60 23.07 11.00 -0.55
C PHE A 60 23.07 12.09 0.53
N GLY A 61 23.28 11.72 1.80
CA GLY A 61 23.37 12.63 2.94
C GLY A 61 22.09 12.72 3.76
N PHE A 62 22.23 13.14 5.02
CA PHE A 62 21.14 13.18 6.01
C PHE A 62 19.94 14.06 5.60
N SER A 63 20.13 15.06 4.73
CA SER A 63 19.02 15.89 4.24
C SER A 63 18.04 15.09 3.37
N TYR A 64 18.55 14.32 2.41
CA TYR A 64 17.71 13.47 1.56
C TYR A 64 17.16 12.26 2.31
N GLY A 65 17.92 11.71 3.25
CA GLY A 65 17.43 10.66 4.15
C GLY A 65 16.26 11.14 5.00
N GLY A 66 16.35 12.35 5.55
CA GLY A 66 15.25 12.98 6.29
C GLY A 66 14.02 13.24 5.41
N GLN A 67 14.20 13.68 4.17
CA GLN A 67 13.08 13.86 3.22
C GLN A 67 12.40 12.54 2.88
N PHE A 68 13.17 11.45 2.68
CA PHE A 68 12.60 10.12 2.47
C PHE A 68 11.78 9.65 3.66
N VAL A 69 12.32 9.76 4.88
CA VAL A 69 11.60 9.35 6.10
C VAL A 69 10.35 10.20 6.32
N ALA A 70 10.44 11.52 6.09
CA ALA A 70 9.28 12.41 6.20
C ALA A 70 8.19 12.02 5.19
N GLY A 71 8.55 11.82 3.92
CA GLY A 71 7.61 11.37 2.89
C GLY A 71 6.98 10.02 3.21
N TYR A 72 7.81 9.03 3.58
CA TYR A 72 7.33 7.70 3.97
C TYR A 72 6.36 7.75 5.14
N LEU A 73 6.67 8.51 6.20
CA LEU A 73 5.78 8.66 7.36
C LEU A 73 4.48 9.37 6.98
N THR A 74 4.53 10.39 6.13
CA THR A 74 3.33 11.08 5.65
C THR A 74 2.43 10.13 4.85
N GLU A 75 2.98 9.41 3.88
CA GLU A 75 2.22 8.44 3.08
C GLU A 75 1.68 7.28 3.92
N TYR A 76 2.49 6.78 4.87
CA TYR A 76 2.06 5.73 5.79
C TYR A 76 0.93 6.21 6.70
N SER A 77 1.01 7.43 7.23
CA SER A 77 -0.05 8.01 8.07
C SER A 77 -1.36 8.17 7.30
N LEU A 78 -1.30 8.62 6.04
CA LEU A 78 -2.48 8.74 5.18
C LEU A 78 -3.10 7.37 4.87
N SER A 79 -2.26 6.35 4.65
CA SER A 79 -2.70 4.98 4.39
C SER A 79 -3.38 4.34 5.62
N VAL A 80 -2.85 4.60 6.83
CA VAL A 80 -3.41 4.10 8.09
C VAL A 80 -4.74 4.77 8.42
N ASP A 81 -4.88 6.07 8.17
CA ASP A 81 -6.13 6.82 8.37
C ASP A 81 -7.26 6.24 7.49
N ASN A 82 -6.96 5.99 6.22
CA ASN A 82 -7.89 5.33 5.29
C ASN A 82 -8.27 3.92 5.75
N LEU A 83 -7.32 3.10 6.20
CA LEU A 83 -7.59 1.76 6.72
C LEU A 83 -8.49 1.79 7.95
N PHE A 84 -8.30 2.77 8.85
CA PHE A 84 -9.11 2.91 10.06
C PHE A 84 -10.59 3.14 9.71
N VAL A 85 -10.89 4.06 8.79
CA VAL A 85 -12.26 4.32 8.33
C VAL A 85 -12.89 3.05 7.75
N PHE A 86 -12.16 2.31 6.91
CA PHE A 86 -12.65 1.05 6.35
C PHE A 86 -12.94 0.00 7.44
N LEU A 87 -12.09 -0.11 8.46
CA LEU A 87 -12.27 -1.05 9.57
C LEU A 87 -13.52 -0.69 10.40
N VAL A 88 -13.74 0.59 10.71
CA VAL A 88 -14.94 1.06 11.42
C VAL A 88 -16.21 0.77 10.61
N LEU A 89 -16.19 0.99 9.29
CA LEU A 89 -17.33 0.68 8.42
C LEU A 89 -17.61 -0.83 8.39
N MET A 90 -16.59 -1.65 8.14
CA MET A 90 -16.75 -3.11 8.08
C MET A 90 -17.24 -3.71 9.40
N THR A 91 -16.75 -3.21 10.53
CA THR A 91 -17.22 -3.64 11.86
C THR A 91 -18.66 -3.19 12.13
N SER A 92 -19.03 -1.97 11.73
CA SER A 92 -20.40 -1.45 11.86
C SER A 92 -21.41 -2.25 11.03
N PHE A 93 -21.01 -2.75 9.85
CA PHE A 93 -21.82 -3.63 9.01
C PHE A 93 -21.65 -5.13 9.31
N ALA A 94 -20.92 -5.49 10.37
CA ALA A 94 -20.65 -6.87 10.78
C ALA A 94 -20.09 -7.76 9.64
N VAL A 95 -19.20 -7.21 8.81
CA VAL A 95 -18.59 -7.91 7.67
C VAL A 95 -17.73 -9.08 8.17
N PRO A 96 -17.99 -10.33 7.72
CA PRO A 96 -17.20 -11.50 8.09
C PRO A 96 -15.71 -11.33 7.78
N ALA A 97 -14.82 -11.78 8.67
CA ALA A 97 -13.38 -11.62 8.54
C ALA A 97 -12.80 -12.17 7.22
N VAL A 98 -13.39 -13.25 6.69
CA VAL A 98 -12.99 -13.87 5.41
C VAL A 98 -13.22 -12.93 4.21
N LEU A 99 -14.18 -12.00 4.32
CA LEU A 99 -14.54 -11.06 3.26
C LEU A 99 -13.89 -9.68 3.43
N GLN A 100 -13.31 -9.37 4.59
CA GLN A 100 -12.74 -8.05 4.87
C GLN A 100 -11.65 -7.66 3.86
N HIS A 101 -10.77 -8.60 3.50
CA HIS A 101 -9.74 -8.35 2.49
C HIS A 101 -10.33 -8.01 1.11
N ARG A 102 -11.40 -8.71 0.70
CA ARG A 102 -12.10 -8.46 -0.56
C ARG A 102 -12.81 -7.11 -0.56
N VAL A 103 -13.47 -6.75 0.54
CA VAL A 103 -14.14 -5.46 0.71
C VAL A 103 -13.11 -4.31 0.70
N LEU A 104 -11.95 -4.50 1.32
CA LEU A 104 -10.85 -3.53 1.27
C LEU A 104 -10.35 -3.34 -0.17
N LEU A 105 -10.07 -4.42 -0.91
CA LEU A 105 -9.62 -4.34 -2.30
C LEU A 105 -10.65 -3.62 -3.19
N VAL A 106 -11.92 -3.97 -3.08
CA VAL A 106 -13.00 -3.30 -3.82
C VAL A 106 -13.10 -1.82 -3.42
N GLY A 107 -12.97 -1.50 -2.13
CA GLY A 107 -12.97 -0.12 -1.64
C GLY A 107 -11.83 0.72 -2.21
N VAL A 108 -10.62 0.15 -2.27
CA VAL A 108 -9.45 0.82 -2.88
C VAL A 108 -9.66 1.06 -4.37
N VAL A 109 -10.21 0.09 -5.11
CA VAL A 109 -10.48 0.23 -6.56
C VAL A 109 -11.53 1.29 -6.84
N ILE A 110 -12.56 1.43 -6.00
CA ILE A 110 -13.60 2.44 -6.17
C ILE A 110 -13.08 3.84 -5.81
N ALA A 111 -12.13 3.94 -4.88
CA ALA A 111 -11.55 5.20 -4.43
C ALA A 111 -10.49 5.78 -5.39
N LEU A 112 -9.89 4.93 -6.24
CA LEU A 112 -8.89 5.30 -7.23
C LEU A 112 -9.53 5.91 -8.49
#